data_AF-A0A814C369-F1
#
_entry.id   AF-A0A814C369-F1
#
_cell.length_a   1.000
_cell.length_b   1.000
_cell.length_c   1.000
_cell.angle_alpha   90.00
_cell.angle_beta   90.00
_cell.angle_gamma   90.00
#
_symmetry.space_group_name_H-M   'P 1'
#
loop_
_entity.id
_entity.type
_entity.pdbx_description
1 polymer ?
#
loop_
_entity_poly.entity_id
_entity_poly.type
_entity_poly.pdbx_seq_one_letter_code
_entity_poly.pdbx_strand_id
1 'polypeptide(L)'
;MATKCTSCGEQITSLSIMYKCRQCVDHFVCQLCEEKEHNRAGQLFHTLDEMSVSAAKSMANSATASSKNCNDKQESNKCTSSNSSIFTSDEYLYSFLTYCKHCHRVFSIEKETGFECQECKAYNVCNQCFPLMKTLHSSGHTFKILSENLPALTLNGLYHFGVTCNGCSSECFTGKRYQCRECSPSYDLCEKCFDKKHTHHEFRYIQHFMLFAHNRQILAVRTMSLAAKNGDLDRRDSITGWTVSDAERIIPQVTGMLQSYKSEFQEEVSKLIRDLRGAQQELDPVEDLKRRHWWACW
;
A
#
# COMPACT_ATOMS: atom_id res chain seq x y z
N MET A 1 2.02 -30.89 2.33
CA MET A 1 2.82 -30.04 3.25
C MET A 1 2.04 -29.85 4.52
N ALA A 2 2.69 -29.82 5.70
CA ALA A 2 2.02 -29.59 6.97
C ALA A 2 1.82 -28.09 7.20
N THR A 3 0.58 -27.65 7.39
CA THR A 3 0.24 -26.24 7.66
C THR A 3 0.62 -25.90 9.11
N LYS A 4 1.33 -24.79 9.35
CA LYS A 4 1.65 -24.31 10.71
C LYS A 4 0.69 -23.22 11.14
N CYS A 5 0.36 -23.18 12.42
CA CYS A 5 -0.41 -22.09 13.00
C CYS A 5 0.47 -20.84 13.11
N THR A 6 0.03 -19.71 12.55
CA THR A 6 0.75 -18.44 12.63
C THR A 6 0.73 -17.81 14.03
N SER A 7 -0.19 -18.24 14.89
CA SER A 7 -0.35 -17.70 16.24
C SER A 7 0.51 -18.43 17.28
N CYS A 8 0.70 -19.75 17.17
CA CYS A 8 1.52 -20.52 18.11
C CYS A 8 2.74 -21.22 17.50
N GLY A 9 2.89 -21.22 16.17
CA GLY A 9 4.00 -21.89 15.48
C GLY A 9 3.87 -23.41 15.35
N GLU A 10 2.91 -24.02 16.05
CA GLU A 10 2.68 -25.47 16.04
C GLU A 10 2.13 -25.99 14.70
N GLN A 11 2.41 -27.24 14.39
CA GLN A 11 1.83 -27.90 13.20
C GLN A 11 0.33 -28.17 13.42
N ILE A 12 -0.49 -27.76 12.46
CA ILE A 12 -1.91 -28.09 12.43
C ILE A 12 -2.05 -29.48 11.81
N THR A 13 -2.47 -30.44 12.62
CA THR A 13 -2.59 -31.83 12.18
C THR A 13 -3.72 -31.98 11.15
N SER A 14 -3.63 -33.02 10.32
CA SER A 14 -4.61 -33.25 9.25
C SER A 14 -6.01 -33.66 9.74
N LEU A 15 -6.16 -33.87 11.04
CA LEU A 15 -7.43 -34.23 11.69
C LEU A 15 -8.02 -33.05 12.49
N SER A 16 -7.33 -31.92 12.57
CA SER A 16 -7.74 -30.75 13.34
C SER A 16 -8.48 -29.73 12.46
N ILE A 17 -9.46 -29.05 13.04
CA ILE A 17 -10.10 -27.88 12.43
C ILE A 17 -9.06 -26.75 12.34
N MET A 18 -9.02 -26.08 11.20
CA MET A 18 -8.14 -24.92 10.98
C MET A 18 -8.93 -23.73 10.47
N TYR A 19 -8.47 -22.54 10.80
CA TYR A 19 -9.10 -21.29 10.43
C TYR A 19 -8.20 -20.51 9.49
N LYS A 20 -8.73 -20.04 8.37
CA LYS A 20 -8.02 -19.23 7.38
C LYS A 20 -8.47 -17.79 7.46
N CYS A 21 -7.54 -16.86 7.56
CA CYS A 21 -7.88 -15.45 7.38
C CYS A 21 -8.22 -15.16 5.92
N ARG A 22 -9.39 -14.58 5.66
CA ARG A 22 -9.82 -14.13 4.33
C ARG A 22 -8.89 -13.07 3.74
N GLN A 23 -8.25 -12.28 4.61
CA GLN A 23 -7.45 -11.12 4.23
C GLN A 23 -5.94 -11.39 4.22
N CYS A 24 -5.48 -12.59 4.62
CA CYS A 24 -4.05 -12.91 4.73
C CYS A 24 -3.71 -14.28 4.12
N VAL A 25 -2.76 -14.28 3.18
CA VAL A 25 -2.36 -15.44 2.37
C VAL A 25 -1.83 -16.60 3.20
N ASP A 26 -1.02 -16.33 4.22
CA ASP A 26 -0.38 -17.37 5.03
C ASP A 26 -0.81 -17.36 6.50
N HIS A 27 -1.87 -16.61 6.83
CA HIS A 27 -2.41 -16.62 8.18
C HIS A 27 -3.38 -17.79 8.35
N PHE A 28 -2.91 -18.82 9.04
CA PHE A 28 -3.67 -20.01 9.43
C PHE A 28 -3.66 -20.14 10.94
N VAL A 29 -4.83 -20.28 11.54
CA VAL A 29 -5.00 -20.32 12.99
C VAL A 29 -5.53 -21.71 13.36
N CYS A 30 -4.90 -22.38 14.32
CA CYS A 30 -5.43 -23.64 14.83
C CYS A 30 -6.65 -23.36 15.71
N GLN A 31 -7.49 -24.38 15.92
CA GLN A 31 -8.66 -24.28 16.78
C GLN A 31 -8.37 -23.68 18.17
N LEU A 32 -7.27 -24.09 18.81
CA LEU A 32 -6.87 -23.56 20.13
C LEU A 32 -6.46 -22.09 20.11
N CYS A 33 -6.03 -21.58 18.96
CA CYS A 33 -5.60 -20.19 18.81
C CYS A 33 -6.70 -19.28 18.28
N GLU A 34 -7.78 -19.82 17.72
CA GLU A 34 -8.88 -19.03 17.16
C GLU A 34 -9.55 -18.18 18.25
N GLU A 35 -9.72 -18.75 19.44
CA GLU A 35 -10.37 -18.05 20.56
C GLU A 35 -9.53 -16.94 21.21
N LYS A 36 -8.26 -16.80 20.83
CA LYS A 36 -7.38 -15.77 21.41
C LYS A 36 -7.84 -14.38 21.00
N GLU A 37 -7.71 -13.43 21.92
CA GLU A 37 -8.24 -12.06 21.75
C GLU A 37 -7.73 -11.37 20.48
N HIS A 38 -6.44 -11.53 20.12
CA HIS A 38 -5.88 -10.98 18.88
C HIS A 38 -6.37 -11.65 17.58
N ASN A 39 -7.06 -12.78 17.68
CA ASN A 39 -7.63 -13.55 16.56
C ASN A 39 -9.17 -13.44 16.47
N ARG A 40 -9.86 -13.25 17.60
CA ARG A 40 -11.33 -13.09 17.68
C ARG A 40 -11.80 -11.64 17.82
N ALA A 41 -11.06 -10.82 18.55
CA ALA A 41 -11.52 -9.51 19.01
C ALA A 41 -10.63 -8.39 18.44
N GLY A 42 -11.15 -7.72 17.42
CA GLY A 42 -11.05 -6.26 17.42
C GLY A 42 -9.75 -5.60 16.94
N GLN A 43 -9.15 -6.05 15.83
CA GLN A 43 -8.40 -5.12 14.97
C GLN A 43 -8.88 -5.19 13.53
N LEU A 44 -10.13 -4.76 13.30
CA LEU A 44 -10.74 -4.21 12.07
C LEU A 44 -10.48 -4.84 10.68
N PHE A 45 -9.67 -5.90 10.53
CA PHE A 45 -9.13 -6.27 9.22
C PHE A 45 -9.11 -7.77 8.94
N HIS A 46 -9.22 -8.66 9.93
CA HIS A 46 -9.11 -10.11 9.69
C HIS A 46 -10.40 -10.85 10.08
N THR A 47 -10.95 -11.59 9.12
CA THR A 47 -12.09 -12.49 9.26
C THR A 47 -11.59 -13.91 9.05
N LEU A 48 -11.80 -14.78 10.04
CA LEU A 48 -11.38 -16.17 10.00
C LEU A 48 -12.52 -17.06 9.49
N ASP A 49 -12.24 -17.87 8.47
CA ASP A 49 -13.14 -18.91 7.98
C ASP A 49 -12.69 -20.27 8.48
N GLU A 50 -13.64 -21.06 8.98
CA GLU A 50 -13.41 -22.46 9.32
C GLU A 50 -13.18 -23.29 8.04
N MET A 51 -12.14 -24.12 8.05
CA MET A 51 -11.82 -25.04 6.96
C MET A 51 -11.67 -26.47 7.48
N SER A 52 -12.33 -27.42 6.79
CA SER A 52 -12.09 -28.86 7.00
C SER A 52 -10.93 -29.34 6.13
N VAL A 53 -10.05 -30.16 6.70
CA VAL A 53 -8.78 -30.59 6.06
C VAL A 53 -9.01 -31.42 4.78
N SER A 54 -10.19 -32.05 4.63
CA SER A 54 -10.58 -32.78 3.42
C SER A 54 -10.66 -31.92 2.16
N ALA A 55 -10.86 -30.60 2.29
CA ALA A 55 -10.89 -29.68 1.15
C ALA A 55 -9.49 -29.28 0.63
N ALA A 56 -8.42 -29.50 1.41
CA ALA A 56 -7.07 -29.04 1.08
C ALA A 56 -6.25 -30.02 0.21
N LYS A 57 -6.66 -31.29 0.13
CA LYS A 57 -5.93 -32.32 -0.64
C LYS A 57 -6.06 -32.18 -2.17
N SER A 58 -7.10 -31.51 -2.69
CA SER A 58 -7.23 -31.32 -4.15
C SER A 58 -6.29 -30.24 -4.71
N MET A 59 -5.71 -29.39 -3.86
CA MET A 59 -4.85 -28.27 -4.31
C MET A 59 -3.35 -28.59 -4.32
N ALA A 60 -2.92 -29.74 -3.77
CA ALA A 60 -1.50 -30.10 -3.67
C ALA A 60 -0.95 -30.95 -4.84
N ASN A 61 -1.82 -31.51 -5.70
CA ASN A 61 -1.41 -32.47 -6.73
C ASN A 61 -1.17 -31.87 -8.13
N SER A 62 -1.29 -30.55 -8.30
CA SER A 62 -1.00 -29.88 -9.59
C SER A 62 0.44 -29.34 -9.71
N ALA A 63 1.33 -29.69 -8.77
CA ALA A 63 2.72 -29.18 -8.71
C ALA A 63 3.81 -30.21 -9.10
N THR A 64 3.46 -31.34 -9.73
CA THR A 64 4.44 -32.33 -10.19
C THR A 64 4.20 -32.78 -11.63
N ALA A 65 4.47 -31.90 -12.60
CA ALA A 65 4.71 -32.28 -14.00
C ALA A 65 5.44 -31.17 -14.76
N SER A 66 6.75 -31.00 -14.48
CA SER A 66 7.78 -30.62 -15.46
C SER A 66 9.12 -30.43 -14.75
N SER A 67 9.75 -31.54 -14.38
CA SER A 67 11.20 -31.59 -14.20
C SER A 67 11.77 -32.27 -15.44
N LYS A 68 12.47 -31.52 -16.28
CA LYS A 68 13.53 -32.05 -17.16
C LYS A 68 14.45 -30.91 -17.61
N ASN A 69 15.68 -31.00 -17.09
CA ASN A 69 16.96 -30.51 -17.57
C ASN A 69 17.19 -29.00 -17.80
N CYS A 70 17.84 -28.38 -16.81
CA CYS A 70 18.94 -27.45 -17.06
C CYS A 70 20.12 -27.82 -16.14
N ASN A 71 21.20 -28.36 -16.72
CA ASN A 71 22.51 -28.47 -16.07
C ASN A 71 23.30 -27.18 -16.30
N ASP A 72 24.02 -26.78 -15.25
CA ASP A 72 25.24 -25.96 -15.21
C ASP A 72 25.22 -24.56 -15.84
N LYS A 73 25.17 -23.52 -14.99
CA LYS A 73 26.37 -22.98 -14.31
C LYS A 73 25.95 -21.97 -13.25
N GLN A 74 26.69 -22.02 -12.15
CA GLN A 74 26.57 -21.15 -10.97
C GLN A 74 26.75 -19.67 -11.36
N GLU A 75 25.83 -18.83 -10.89
CA GLU A 75 26.20 -17.61 -10.17
C GLU A 75 25.06 -17.22 -9.24
N SER A 76 25.42 -17.01 -7.98
CA SER A 76 24.56 -16.81 -6.83
C SER A 76 23.67 -15.58 -6.97
N ASN A 77 22.37 -15.77 -7.16
CA ASN A 77 21.38 -14.75 -6.81
C ASN A 77 20.46 -15.28 -5.71
N LYS A 78 20.67 -14.69 -4.55
CA LYS A 78 20.02 -14.92 -3.26
C LYS A 78 18.51 -14.71 -3.39
N CYS A 79 17.76 -15.75 -3.77
CA CYS A 79 16.32 -15.82 -3.53
C CYS A 79 16.10 -15.85 -2.01
N THR A 80 15.93 -14.68 -1.41
CA THR A 80 15.44 -14.56 -0.03
C THR A 80 13.94 -14.82 -0.05
N SER A 81 13.57 -16.09 0.11
CA SER A 81 12.24 -16.49 0.54
C SER A 81 12.01 -15.94 1.95
N SER A 82 11.50 -14.72 2.07
CA SER A 82 10.97 -14.21 3.33
C SER A 82 9.47 -14.43 3.34
N ASN A 83 8.99 -15.17 4.34
CA ASN A 83 7.57 -15.47 4.60
C ASN A 83 6.77 -14.22 5.06
N SER A 84 7.16 -13.01 4.64
CA SER A 84 6.51 -11.76 5.02
C SER A 84 5.48 -11.36 3.96
N SER A 85 4.25 -11.15 4.41
CA SER A 85 3.19 -10.56 3.59
C SER A 85 3.65 -9.24 2.96
N ILE A 86 3.42 -9.04 1.66
CA ILE A 86 3.70 -7.77 0.97
C ILE A 86 3.10 -6.57 1.71
N PHE A 87 1.96 -6.75 2.38
CA PHE A 87 1.25 -5.69 3.11
C PHE A 87 2.02 -5.16 4.33
N THR A 88 3.10 -5.84 4.72
CA THR A 88 3.97 -5.46 5.83
C THR A 88 5.35 -5.00 5.37
N SER A 89 5.65 -5.02 4.07
CA SER A 89 6.95 -4.57 3.58
C SER A 89 7.06 -3.06 3.63
N ASP A 90 8.28 -2.56 3.88
CA ASP A 90 8.58 -1.13 3.87
C ASP A 90 8.17 -0.48 2.55
N GLU A 91 8.42 -1.15 1.42
CA GLU A 91 8.04 -0.65 0.10
C GLU A 91 6.52 -0.50 -0.06
N TYR A 92 5.73 -1.39 0.54
CA TYR A 92 4.27 -1.23 0.56
C TYR A 92 3.83 -0.09 1.48
N LEU A 93 4.43 0.01 2.67
CA LEU A 93 4.05 0.97 3.70
C LEU A 93 4.45 2.42 3.36
N TYR A 94 5.53 2.60 2.60
CA TYR A 94 6.16 3.91 2.40
C TYR A 94 6.18 4.40 0.96
N SER A 95 5.82 3.58 -0.03
CA SER A 95 5.97 3.95 -1.44
C SER A 95 4.81 3.47 -2.30
N PHE A 96 4.57 4.18 -3.40
CA PHE A 96 3.63 3.75 -4.42
C PHE A 96 4.18 2.53 -5.15
N LEU A 97 3.39 1.46 -5.23
CA LEU A 97 3.76 0.27 -5.97
C LEU A 97 3.73 0.52 -7.48
N THR A 98 4.51 -0.26 -8.22
CA THR A 98 4.42 -0.31 -9.68
C THR A 98 4.71 -1.73 -10.15
N TYR A 99 3.98 -2.20 -11.17
CA TYR A 99 4.20 -3.51 -11.76
C TYR A 99 4.38 -3.43 -13.28
N CYS A 100 5.08 -4.43 -13.81
CA CYS A 100 5.32 -4.55 -15.24
C CYS A 100 4.08 -5.08 -15.95
N LYS A 101 3.55 -4.36 -16.95
CA LYS A 101 2.41 -4.80 -17.75
C LYS A 101 2.66 -6.05 -18.59
N HIS A 102 3.92 -6.38 -18.88
CA HIS A 102 4.28 -7.58 -19.63
C HIS A 102 4.36 -8.83 -18.73
N CYS A 103 5.26 -8.82 -17.73
CA CYS A 103 5.50 -9.98 -16.86
C CYS A 103 4.67 -9.99 -15.58
N HIS A 104 3.96 -8.89 -15.26
CA HIS A 104 3.16 -8.73 -14.05
C HIS A 104 3.97 -8.81 -12.75
N ARG A 105 5.28 -8.65 -12.77
CA ARG A 105 6.09 -8.55 -11.56
C ARG A 105 5.98 -7.14 -10.95
N VAL A 106 5.86 -7.04 -9.63
CA VAL A 106 5.87 -5.77 -8.89
C VAL A 106 7.33 -5.37 -8.65
N PHE A 107 7.94 -4.72 -9.63
CA PHE A 107 9.37 -4.44 -9.62
C PHE A 107 9.76 -3.30 -8.66
N SER A 108 8.79 -2.50 -8.19
CA SER A 108 9.04 -1.44 -7.20
C SER A 108 9.48 -1.96 -5.83
N ILE A 109 9.12 -3.21 -5.48
CA ILE A 109 9.53 -3.85 -4.22
C ILE A 109 11.02 -4.22 -4.27
N GLU A 110 11.50 -4.57 -5.45
CA GLU A 110 12.86 -5.07 -5.65
C GLU A 110 13.83 -3.94 -6.01
N LYS A 111 13.38 -2.67 -5.92
CA LYS A 111 14.14 -1.46 -6.24
C LYS A 111 14.78 -1.50 -7.63
N GLU A 112 14.17 -2.24 -8.54
CA GLU A 112 14.59 -2.29 -9.93
C GLU A 112 14.14 -1.03 -10.67
N THR A 113 14.99 -0.55 -11.58
CA THR A 113 14.62 0.49 -12.54
C THR A 113 13.43 0.02 -13.38
N GLY A 114 12.42 0.88 -13.49
CA GLY A 114 11.30 0.67 -14.40
C GLY A 114 11.29 1.69 -15.53
N PHE A 115 10.42 1.46 -16.49
CA PHE A 115 10.21 2.34 -17.64
C PHE A 115 8.71 2.53 -17.85
N GLU A 116 8.28 3.75 -18.14
CA GLU A 116 6.90 4.04 -18.54
C GLU A 116 6.84 4.49 -19.98
N CYS A 117 5.82 4.00 -20.68
CA CYS A 117 5.45 4.51 -21.98
C CYS A 117 4.93 5.95 -21.83
N GLN A 118 5.41 6.86 -22.67
CA GLN A 118 5.03 8.27 -22.63
C GLN A 118 3.63 8.49 -23.22
N GLU A 119 3.18 7.58 -24.07
CA GLU A 119 1.92 7.69 -24.82
C GLU A 119 0.81 6.82 -24.19
N CYS A 120 1.15 5.75 -23.49
CA CYS A 120 0.19 4.84 -22.87
C CYS A 120 0.09 5.05 -21.35
N LYS A 121 -1.11 5.42 -20.88
CA LYS A 121 -1.38 5.61 -19.46
C LYS A 121 -1.13 4.33 -18.66
N ALA A 122 -0.33 4.44 -17.60
CA ALA A 122 0.00 3.35 -16.68
C ALA A 122 0.59 2.10 -17.38
N TYR A 123 1.27 2.30 -18.51
CA TYR A 123 2.00 1.24 -19.19
C TYR A 123 3.45 1.22 -18.72
N ASN A 124 3.68 0.47 -17.65
CA ASN A 124 4.97 0.37 -17.00
C ASN A 124 5.61 -0.98 -17.32
N VAL A 125 6.91 -1.03 -17.53
CA VAL A 125 7.67 -2.26 -17.76
C VAL A 125 8.92 -2.28 -16.87
N CYS A 126 9.30 -3.46 -16.37
CA CYS A 126 10.54 -3.60 -15.61
C CYS A 126 11.75 -3.57 -16.54
N ASN A 127 12.93 -3.34 -15.97
CA ASN A 127 14.20 -3.35 -16.71
C ASN A 127 14.39 -4.60 -17.58
N GLN A 128 14.01 -5.77 -17.08
CA GLN A 128 14.17 -7.03 -17.79
C GLN A 128 13.26 -7.14 -19.03
N CYS A 129 12.06 -6.58 -18.98
CA CYS A 129 11.13 -6.60 -20.11
C CYS A 129 11.33 -5.42 -21.07
N PHE A 130 12.04 -4.38 -20.66
CA PHE A 130 12.20 -3.17 -21.45
C PHE A 130 12.78 -3.41 -22.86
N PRO A 131 13.87 -4.18 -23.06
CA PRO A 131 14.44 -4.41 -24.39
C PRO A 131 13.43 -5.00 -25.38
N LEU A 132 12.62 -5.95 -24.91
CA LEU A 132 11.57 -6.60 -25.70
C LEU A 132 10.38 -5.66 -25.94
N MET A 133 9.95 -4.95 -24.90
CA MET A 133 8.77 -4.09 -25.00
C MET A 133 9.03 -2.83 -25.80
N LYS A 134 10.28 -2.34 -25.85
CA LYS A 134 10.66 -1.23 -26.74
C LYS A 134 10.39 -1.55 -28.22
N THR A 135 10.42 -2.82 -28.62
CA THR A 135 10.18 -3.25 -30.00
C THR A 135 8.77 -3.77 -30.24
N LEU A 136 8.18 -4.48 -29.25
CA LEU A 136 6.88 -5.15 -29.40
C LEU A 136 5.69 -4.31 -28.91
N HIS A 137 5.93 -3.33 -28.03
CA HIS A 137 4.93 -2.29 -27.79
C HIS A 137 4.88 -1.38 -29.02
N SER A 138 3.74 -0.73 -29.26
CA SER A 138 3.47 0.07 -30.46
C SER A 138 4.70 0.82 -30.98
N SER A 139 5.05 0.60 -32.25
CA SER A 139 6.36 0.96 -32.84
C SER A 139 6.68 2.46 -32.88
N GLY A 140 5.73 3.33 -32.54
CA GLY A 140 5.93 4.78 -32.42
C GLY A 140 5.95 5.30 -30.99
N HIS A 141 5.81 4.43 -29.98
CA HIS A 141 5.80 4.83 -28.58
C HIS A 141 7.21 4.90 -28.01
N THR A 142 7.40 5.86 -27.12
CA THR A 142 8.67 6.11 -26.46
C THR A 142 8.55 5.78 -24.98
N PHE A 143 9.66 5.32 -24.42
CA PHE A 143 9.74 4.99 -23.01
C PHE A 143 10.70 5.96 -22.34
N LYS A 144 10.27 6.49 -21.19
CA LYS A 144 11.18 7.16 -20.26
C LYS A 144 11.47 6.24 -19.09
N ILE A 145 12.65 6.40 -18.50
CA ILE A 145 12.96 5.79 -17.21
C ILE A 145 11.89 6.28 -16.25
N LEU A 146 11.30 5.37 -15.48
CA LEU A 146 10.63 5.70 -14.23
C LEU A 146 11.71 6.23 -13.32
N SER A 147 12.08 7.49 -13.52
CA SER A 147 13.19 8.11 -12.81
C SER A 147 12.94 7.97 -11.32
N GLU A 148 13.99 8.08 -10.53
CA GLU A 148 13.99 8.11 -9.06
C GLU A 148 13.02 9.14 -8.43
N ASN A 149 12.26 9.89 -9.26
CA ASN A 149 11.15 10.77 -8.90
C ASN A 149 9.73 10.15 -9.03
N LEU A 150 9.59 8.90 -9.49
CA LEU A 150 8.30 8.19 -9.38
C LEU A 150 7.93 7.68 -7.96
N PRO A 151 8.83 7.59 -6.95
CA PRO A 151 8.46 7.31 -5.57
C PRO A 151 8.27 8.60 -4.73
N ALA A 152 7.90 9.73 -5.34
CA ALA A 152 7.90 11.02 -4.68
C ALA A 152 6.66 11.91 -4.94
N LEU A 153 5.45 11.35 -4.85
CA LEU A 153 4.59 11.91 -3.80
C LEU A 153 5.32 11.53 -2.51
N THR A 154 6.37 12.29 -2.16
CA THR A 154 7.06 12.11 -0.89
C THR A 154 5.95 12.15 0.13
N LEU A 155 5.95 11.27 1.14
CA LEU A 155 4.95 11.37 2.20
C LEU A 155 4.82 12.82 2.72
N ASN A 156 5.87 13.64 2.57
CA ASN A 156 5.90 15.08 2.78
C ASN A 156 4.86 15.92 2.01
N GLY A 157 4.27 15.42 0.93
CA GLY A 157 3.17 16.05 0.19
C GLY A 157 1.79 15.42 0.44
N LEU A 158 1.74 14.37 1.28
CA LEU A 158 0.52 13.66 1.64
C LEU A 158 0.11 14.07 3.07
N TYR A 159 -1.10 14.62 3.20
CA TYR A 159 -1.61 15.22 4.43
C TYR A 159 -2.43 14.20 5.22
N HIS A 160 -2.11 14.02 6.51
CA HIS A 160 -2.95 13.21 7.41
C HIS A 160 -4.12 14.05 7.96
N PHE A 161 -5.18 14.23 7.17
CA PHE A 161 -6.35 15.03 7.58
C PHE A 161 -7.00 14.55 8.87
N GLY A 162 -7.43 15.50 9.72
CA GLY A 162 -8.08 15.21 11.01
C GLY A 162 -7.15 14.64 12.08
N VAL A 163 -5.83 14.71 11.88
CA VAL A 163 -4.82 14.20 12.83
C VAL A 163 -3.95 15.35 13.33
N THR A 164 -3.75 15.38 14.65
CA THR A 164 -2.88 16.34 15.32
C THR A 164 -1.70 15.62 15.96
N CYS A 165 -0.48 16.11 15.73
CA CYS A 165 0.70 15.59 16.40
C CYS A 165 0.71 15.98 17.88
N ASN A 166 0.71 15.02 18.80
CA ASN A 166 0.77 15.30 20.25
C ASN A 166 2.10 15.90 20.72
N GLY A 167 3.15 15.87 19.90
CA GLY A 167 4.46 16.44 20.24
C GLY A 167 4.62 17.92 19.88
N CYS A 168 4.06 18.35 18.75
CA CYS A 168 4.22 19.74 18.27
C CYS A 168 2.88 20.44 17.97
N SER A 169 1.76 19.78 18.22
CA SER A 169 0.40 20.27 17.94
C SER A 169 0.13 20.64 16.48
N SER A 170 0.99 20.25 15.54
CA SER A 170 0.74 20.44 14.11
C SER A 170 -0.44 19.59 13.69
N GLU A 171 -1.46 20.23 13.14
CA GLU A 171 -2.61 19.60 12.51
C GLU A 171 -2.30 19.22 11.06
N CYS A 172 -2.99 18.21 10.54
CA CYS A 172 -2.92 17.78 9.14
C CYS A 172 -1.48 17.63 8.63
N PHE A 173 -0.56 17.15 9.47
CA PHE A 173 0.86 17.13 9.12
C PHE A 173 1.14 16.15 7.97
N THR A 174 2.24 16.38 7.26
CA THR A 174 2.73 15.48 6.22
C THR A 174 3.89 14.61 6.73
N GLY A 175 4.27 13.61 5.94
CA GLY A 175 5.33 12.68 6.31
C GLY A 175 4.81 11.43 7.01
N LYS A 176 5.71 10.71 7.69
CA LYS A 176 5.33 9.51 8.43
C LYS A 176 4.52 9.84 9.67
N ARG A 177 3.46 9.04 9.91
CA ARG A 177 2.63 9.08 11.11
C ARG A 177 2.94 7.88 11.99
N TYR A 178 3.19 8.13 13.27
CA TYR A 178 3.42 7.11 14.28
C TYR A 178 2.37 7.22 15.37
N GLN A 179 1.72 6.10 15.68
CA GLN A 179 0.71 6.02 16.74
C GLN A 179 1.22 5.13 17.87
N CYS A 180 1.12 5.61 19.11
CA CYS A 180 1.42 4.83 20.30
C CYS A 180 0.43 3.66 20.42
N ARG A 181 0.91 2.47 20.77
CA ARG A 181 0.06 1.29 21.00
C ARG A 181 -0.55 1.25 22.40
N GLU A 182 0.04 1.96 23.34
CA GLU A 182 -0.26 1.86 24.77
C GLU A 182 -1.09 3.04 25.29
N CYS A 183 -1.06 4.18 24.62
CA CYS A 183 -1.75 5.39 25.08
C CYS A 183 -3.22 5.41 24.66
N SER A 184 -4.08 5.81 25.59
CA SER A 184 -5.49 6.16 25.35
C SER A 184 -5.77 7.58 25.88
N PRO A 185 -6.43 8.47 25.12
CA PRO A 185 -6.85 8.29 23.72
C PRO A 185 -5.63 8.24 22.77
N SER A 186 -5.88 8.14 21.46
CA SER A 186 -4.82 8.03 20.44
C SER A 186 -3.71 9.06 20.65
N TYR A 187 -2.47 8.59 20.74
CA TYR A 187 -1.28 9.44 20.81
C TYR A 187 -0.49 9.32 19.49
N ASP A 188 -0.61 10.33 18.65
CA ASP A 188 -0.06 10.41 17.30
C ASP A 188 1.13 11.38 17.23
N LEU A 189 2.11 11.04 16.41
CA LEU A 189 3.29 11.86 16.16
C LEU A 189 3.59 11.95 14.68
N CYS A 190 4.08 13.11 14.27
CA CYS A 190 4.81 13.26 13.02
C CYS A 190 6.22 12.69 13.14
N GLU A 191 6.83 12.38 12.00
CA GLU A 191 8.21 11.86 11.87
C GLU A 191 9.21 12.66 12.73
N LYS A 192 9.19 14.00 12.63
CA LYS A 192 10.11 14.87 13.39
C LYS A 192 9.96 14.74 14.91
N CYS A 193 8.75 14.54 15.41
CA CYS A 193 8.54 14.37 16.84
C CYS A 193 8.86 12.96 17.28
N PHE A 194 8.60 11.96 16.43
CA PHE A 194 8.98 10.57 16.68
C PHE A 194 10.50 10.41 16.76
N ASP A 195 11.26 11.02 15.85
CA ASP A 195 12.73 10.93 15.82
C ASP A 195 13.41 11.54 17.05
N LYS A 196 12.73 12.47 17.74
CA LYS A 196 13.22 13.12 18.96
C LYS A 196 12.85 12.38 20.24
N LYS A 197 12.19 11.22 20.14
CA LYS A 197 11.68 10.52 21.33
C LYS A 197 12.74 9.67 22.03
N HIS A 198 12.81 9.87 23.34
CA HIS A 198 13.18 8.84 24.30
C HIS A 198 11.92 8.43 25.06
N THR A 199 11.15 7.48 24.52
CA THR A 199 9.95 6.97 25.20
C THR A 199 10.02 5.47 25.39
N HIS A 200 9.51 4.98 26.52
CA HIS A 200 9.39 3.56 26.81
C HIS A 200 8.20 2.87 26.11
N HIS A 201 7.36 3.62 25.38
CA HIS A 201 6.18 3.08 24.71
C HIS A 201 6.49 2.55 23.31
N GLU A 202 5.79 1.50 22.90
CA GLU A 202 5.82 0.96 21.54
C GLU A 202 4.96 1.81 20.59
N PHE A 203 5.54 2.17 19.45
CA PHE A 203 4.84 2.88 18.37
C PHE A 203 4.69 1.98 17.15
N ARG A 204 3.56 2.11 16.46
CA ARG A 204 3.38 1.59 15.11
C ARG A 204 3.35 2.73 14.10
N TYR A 205 3.90 2.46 12.93
CA TYR A 205 3.68 3.31 11.77
C TYR A 205 2.24 3.13 11.25
N ILE A 206 1.60 4.23 10.91
CA ILE A 206 0.30 4.23 10.26
C ILE A 206 0.51 4.58 8.78
N GLN A 207 0.25 3.60 7.91
CA GLN A 207 0.32 3.81 6.47
C GLN A 207 -0.60 4.94 6.05
N HIS A 208 -0.07 5.87 5.27
CA HIS A 208 -0.88 6.97 4.75
C HIS A 208 -2.03 6.42 3.90
N PHE A 209 -3.23 6.92 4.12
CA PHE A 209 -4.46 6.45 3.50
C PHE A 209 -4.37 6.42 1.96
N MET A 210 -3.81 7.45 1.34
CA MET A 210 -3.58 7.48 -0.13
C MET A 210 -2.64 6.38 -0.61
N LEU A 211 -1.56 6.09 0.13
CA LEU A 211 -0.64 5.01 -0.23
C LEU A 211 -1.34 3.66 -0.12
N PHE A 212 -2.07 3.43 0.98
CA PHE A 212 -2.86 2.22 1.18
C PHE A 212 -3.86 2.00 0.04
N ALA A 213 -4.69 3.01 -0.24
CA ALA A 213 -5.74 2.90 -1.25
C ALA A 213 -5.15 2.70 -2.66
N HIS A 214 -4.12 3.46 -3.02
CA HIS A 214 -3.49 3.36 -4.33
C HIS A 214 -2.78 2.01 -4.53
N ASN A 215 -1.99 1.56 -3.55
CA ASN A 215 -1.28 0.28 -3.64
C ASN A 215 -2.25 -0.89 -3.77
N ARG A 216 -3.37 -0.85 -3.04
CA ARG A 216 -4.44 -1.85 -3.19
C ARG A 216 -5.10 -1.79 -4.56
N GLN A 217 -5.36 -0.60 -5.10
CA GLN A 217 -5.91 -0.46 -6.44
C GLN A 217 -4.97 -1.07 -7.50
N ILE A 218 -3.68 -0.79 -7.42
CA ILE A 218 -2.67 -1.34 -8.32
C ILE A 218 -2.64 -2.86 -8.25
N LEU A 219 -2.62 -3.43 -7.04
CA LEU A 219 -2.59 -4.87 -6.83
C LEU A 219 -3.87 -5.56 -7.32
N ALA A 220 -5.03 -4.93 -7.16
CA ALA A 220 -6.30 -5.44 -7.66
C ALA A 220 -6.33 -5.47 -9.19
N VAL A 221 -5.96 -4.36 -9.84
CA VAL A 221 -5.88 -4.28 -11.31
C VAL A 221 -4.86 -5.29 -11.86
N ARG A 222 -3.73 -5.47 -11.17
CA ARG A 222 -2.73 -6.49 -11.50
C ARG A 222 -3.31 -7.91 -11.40
N THR A 223 -4.04 -8.23 -10.33
CA THR A 223 -4.68 -9.53 -10.11
C THR A 223 -5.59 -9.89 -11.29
N MET A 224 -6.44 -8.94 -11.70
CA MET A 224 -7.32 -9.12 -12.86
C MET A 224 -6.53 -9.31 -14.17
N SER A 225 -5.46 -8.53 -14.37
CA SER A 225 -4.62 -8.63 -15.58
C SER A 225 -3.90 -9.99 -15.66
N LEU A 226 -3.45 -10.52 -14.52
CA LEU A 226 -2.85 -11.84 -14.41
C LEU A 226 -3.84 -12.96 -14.73
N ALA A 227 -5.06 -12.89 -14.17
CA ALA A 227 -6.11 -13.86 -14.44
C ALA A 227 -6.49 -13.87 -15.92
N ALA A 228 -6.66 -12.69 -16.54
CA ALA A 228 -6.93 -12.55 -17.96
C ALA A 228 -5.82 -13.14 -18.84
N LYS A 229 -4.55 -12.95 -18.46
CA LYS A 229 -3.40 -13.53 -19.18
C LYS A 229 -3.37 -15.06 -19.11
N ASN A 230 -3.76 -15.64 -17.97
CA ASN A 230 -3.67 -17.08 -17.73
C ASN A 230 -4.96 -17.84 -18.11
N GLY A 231 -6.08 -17.15 -18.32
CA GLY A 231 -7.38 -17.78 -18.59
C GLY A 231 -7.98 -18.48 -17.37
N ASP A 232 -7.55 -18.15 -16.15
CA ASP A 232 -7.99 -18.77 -14.90
C ASP A 232 -8.41 -17.70 -13.90
N LEU A 233 -9.73 -17.59 -13.68
CA LEU A 233 -10.35 -16.58 -12.81
C LEU A 233 -10.29 -16.94 -11.32
N ASP A 234 -10.14 -18.23 -11.00
CA ASP A 234 -10.10 -18.75 -9.64
C ASP A 234 -8.67 -18.79 -9.09
N ARG A 235 -7.66 -18.66 -9.98
CA ARG A 235 -6.26 -18.54 -9.58
C ARG A 235 -6.06 -17.36 -8.64
N ARG A 236 -5.50 -17.68 -7.47
CA ARG A 236 -5.04 -16.68 -6.52
C ARG A 236 -3.75 -16.02 -7.00
N ASP A 237 -3.71 -14.71 -6.90
CA ASP A 237 -2.50 -13.93 -7.09
C ASP A 237 -1.45 -14.34 -6.05
N SER A 238 -0.24 -14.67 -6.49
CA SER A 238 0.82 -15.18 -5.60
C SER A 238 1.35 -14.16 -4.60
N ILE A 239 1.08 -12.88 -4.81
CA ILE A 239 1.54 -11.78 -3.96
C ILE A 239 0.47 -11.43 -2.92
N THR A 240 -0.80 -11.35 -3.33
CA THR A 240 -1.89 -10.87 -2.47
C THR A 240 -2.80 -11.99 -1.96
N GLY A 241 -2.77 -13.15 -2.60
CA GLY A 241 -3.72 -14.25 -2.41
C GLY A 241 -5.12 -13.96 -2.94
N TRP A 242 -5.35 -12.81 -3.59
CA TRP A 242 -6.66 -12.39 -4.08
C TRP A 242 -7.06 -13.18 -5.33
N THR A 243 -8.36 -13.47 -5.46
CA THR A 243 -8.97 -13.89 -6.72
C THR A 243 -9.43 -12.68 -7.53
N VAL A 244 -9.96 -12.90 -8.74
CA VAL A 244 -10.59 -11.82 -9.53
C VAL A 244 -11.75 -11.19 -8.76
N SER A 245 -12.61 -11.99 -8.12
CA SER A 245 -13.75 -11.48 -7.35
C SER A 245 -13.34 -10.66 -6.13
N ASP A 246 -12.20 -10.98 -5.51
CA ASP A 246 -11.63 -10.15 -4.44
C ASP A 246 -11.17 -8.79 -5.00
N ALA A 247 -10.46 -8.80 -6.12
CA ALA A 247 -9.99 -7.59 -6.80
C ALA A 247 -11.15 -6.67 -7.23
N GLU A 248 -12.22 -7.23 -7.81
CA GLU A 248 -13.42 -6.51 -8.23
C GLU A 248 -14.13 -5.82 -7.08
N ARG A 249 -14.09 -6.41 -5.88
CA ARG A 249 -14.66 -5.80 -4.66
C ARG A 249 -13.79 -4.68 -4.10
N ILE A 250 -12.47 -4.83 -4.20
CA ILE A 250 -11.50 -3.87 -3.67
C ILE A 250 -11.49 -2.58 -4.49
N ILE A 251 -11.55 -2.67 -5.83
CA ILE A 251 -11.48 -1.50 -6.73
C ILE A 251 -12.48 -0.40 -6.37
N PRO A 252 -13.80 -0.63 -6.24
CA PRO A 252 -14.74 0.43 -5.92
C PRO A 252 -14.52 1.00 -4.52
N GLN A 253 -14.16 0.15 -3.54
CA GLN A 253 -13.85 0.60 -2.17
C GLN A 253 -12.70 1.60 -2.17
N VAL A 254 -11.56 1.24 -2.77
CA VAL A 254 -10.38 2.11 -2.79
C VAL A 254 -10.55 3.31 -3.70
N THR A 255 -11.39 3.21 -4.75
CA THR A 255 -11.72 4.35 -5.61
C THR A 255 -12.51 5.41 -4.83
N GLY A 256 -13.51 5.00 -4.05
CA GLY A 256 -14.26 5.90 -3.17
C GLY A 256 -13.37 6.56 -2.13
N MET A 257 -12.44 5.79 -1.54
CA MET A 257 -11.41 6.30 -0.64
C MET A 257 -10.57 7.41 -1.28
N LEU A 258 -9.96 7.13 -2.44
CA LEU A 258 -9.12 8.10 -3.17
C LEU A 258 -9.90 9.37 -3.53
N GLN A 259 -11.18 9.24 -3.86
CA GLN A 259 -12.04 10.37 -4.18
C GLN A 259 -12.32 11.26 -2.94
N SER A 260 -12.60 10.65 -1.78
CA SER A 260 -12.79 11.39 -0.52
C SER A 260 -11.56 12.22 -0.18
N TYR A 261 -10.38 11.60 -0.20
CA TYR A 261 -9.13 12.29 0.09
C TYR A 261 -8.89 13.45 -0.88
N LYS A 262 -9.15 13.24 -2.18
CA LYS A 262 -8.99 14.30 -3.18
C LYS A 262 -9.90 15.49 -2.88
N SER A 263 -11.15 15.23 -2.48
CA SER A 263 -12.10 16.28 -2.09
C SER A 263 -11.63 17.05 -0.86
N GLU A 264 -11.21 16.35 0.20
CA GLU A 264 -10.67 16.98 1.43
C GLU A 264 -9.44 17.84 1.12
N PHE A 265 -8.51 17.33 0.30
CA PHE A 265 -7.34 18.07 -0.13
C PHE A 265 -7.71 19.34 -0.93
N GLN A 266 -8.69 19.25 -1.82
CA GLN A 266 -9.16 20.41 -2.59
C GLN A 266 -9.82 21.47 -1.68
N GLU A 267 -10.55 21.04 -0.66
CA GLU A 267 -11.16 21.94 0.32
C GLU A 267 -10.11 22.69 1.14
N GLU A 268 -9.10 21.98 1.65
CA GLU A 268 -8.00 22.59 2.41
C GLU A 268 -7.17 23.57 1.56
N VAL A 269 -6.86 23.19 0.32
CA VAL A 269 -6.19 24.11 -0.62
C VAL A 269 -7.06 25.35 -0.89
N SER A 270 -8.37 25.17 -1.05
CA SER A 270 -9.30 26.29 -1.28
C SER A 270 -9.39 27.22 -0.06
N LYS A 271 -9.37 26.66 1.16
CA LYS A 271 -9.30 27.42 2.41
C LYS A 271 -8.03 28.25 2.48
N LEU A 272 -6.87 27.65 2.24
CA LEU A 272 -5.59 28.35 2.25
C LEU A 272 -5.55 29.50 1.22
N ILE A 273 -6.09 29.28 0.01
CA ILE A 273 -6.18 30.33 -1.01
C ILE A 273 -7.07 31.49 -0.55
N ARG A 274 -8.20 31.22 0.12
CA ARG A 274 -9.08 32.26 0.68
C ARG A 274 -8.35 33.07 1.75
N ASP A 275 -7.67 32.40 2.68
CA ASP A 275 -6.96 33.04 3.78
C ASP A 275 -5.82 33.94 3.27
N LEU A 276 -5.06 33.48 2.27
CA LEU A 276 -4.02 34.29 1.61
C LEU A 276 -4.59 35.53 0.92
N ARG A 277 -5.76 35.40 0.26
CA ARG A 277 -6.42 36.55 -0.38
C ARG A 277 -6.96 37.55 0.63
N GLY A 278 -7.52 37.08 1.74
CA GLY A 278 -7.97 37.94 2.85
C GLY A 278 -6.83 38.72 3.47
N ALA A 279 -5.71 38.06 3.77
CA ALA A 279 -4.51 38.72 4.30
C ALA A 279 -3.91 39.74 3.32
N GLN A 280 -3.98 39.49 2.01
CA GLN A 280 -3.49 40.43 1.00
C GLN A 280 -4.39 41.68 0.87
N GLN A 281 -5.70 41.57 1.14
CA GLN A 281 -6.62 42.70 1.17
C GLN A 281 -6.44 43.58 2.43
N GLU A 282 -6.05 42.99 3.56
CA GLU A 282 -5.72 43.74 4.79
C GLU A 282 -4.38 44.47 4.73
N LEU A 283 -3.48 44.04 3.85
CA LEU A 283 -2.14 44.63 3.64
C LEU A 283 -2.09 45.70 2.55
N ASP A 284 -3.22 46.07 1.91
CA ASP A 284 -3.22 47.11 0.86
C ASP A 284 -2.90 48.49 1.46
N PRO A 285 -1.68 49.04 1.25
CA PRO A 285 -1.26 50.30 1.87
C PRO A 285 -2.07 51.50 1.35
N VAL A 286 -2.77 51.33 0.21
CA VAL A 286 -3.53 52.40 -0.45
C VAL A 286 -4.85 52.68 0.28
N GLU A 287 -5.45 51.69 0.94
CA GLU A 287 -6.65 51.85 1.77
C GLU A 287 -6.32 52.42 3.17
N ASP A 288 -5.19 52.02 3.77
CA ASP A 288 -4.76 52.56 5.08
C ASP A 288 -4.30 54.03 4.97
N LEU A 289 -3.65 54.43 3.87
CA LEU A 289 -3.34 55.84 3.58
C LEU A 289 -4.59 56.70 3.35
N LYS A 290 -5.66 56.14 2.78
CA LYS A 290 -6.96 56.82 2.62
C LYS A 290 -7.71 56.96 3.95
N ARG A 291 -7.64 55.96 4.84
CA ARG A 291 -8.24 56.04 6.19
C ARG A 291 -7.51 57.01 7.11
N ARG A 292 -6.17 57.10 7.02
CA ARG A 292 -5.37 58.05 7.81
C ARG A 292 -5.50 59.51 7.36
N HIS A 293 -5.86 59.76 6.09
CA HIS A 293 -6.10 61.13 5.60
C HIS A 293 -7.46 61.72 6.00
N TRP A 294 -8.41 60.91 6.47
CA TRP A 294 -9.72 61.41 6.91
C TRP A 294 -9.74 61.94 8.35
N TRP A 295 -8.67 61.75 9.13
CA TRP A 295 -8.54 62.27 10.50
C TRP A 295 -7.69 63.56 10.60
N ALA A 296 -7.26 64.14 9.48
CA ALA A 296 -6.39 65.33 9.45
C ALA A 296 -7.07 66.61 8.92
N CYS A 297 -8.38 66.57 8.67
CA CYS A 297 -9.17 67.74 8.24
C CYS A 297 -10.42 67.94 9.10
N TRP A 298 -10.25 68.03 10.43
CA TRP A 298 -11.21 68.68 11.35
C TRP A 298 -10.42 69.39 12.45
#